data_AF-A0A9D2T496-F1
#
_entry.id   AF-A0A9D2T496-F1
#
_cell.length_a   1.000
_cell.length_b   1.000
_cell.length_c   1.000
_cell.angle_alpha   90.00
_cell.angle_beta   90.00
_cell.angle_gamma   90.00
#
_symmetry.space_group_name_H-M   'P 1'
#
loop_
_entity.id
_entity.type
_entity.pdbx_description
1 polymer ?
#
loop_
_entity_poly.entity_id
_entity_poly.type
_entity_poly.pdbx_seq_one_letter_code
_entity_poly.pdbx_strand_id
1 'polypeptide(L)'
;MSWFDAVYGRPGRGVDPNEPEKKGLARFAQMLGRDFGQLIATNFLACILILPAALGVSLGVILLNFPFTLLAGILTGLLAGLGLLLMADCCLRSLCNDPSPWMYRAVQTIKSRWKAALPLGALILTLLGGLCFVWAFLFAVLDQGGQYPGGAVLVFLGFDMLVLAVGGSLAVAVLAAIPARQAKLGPVFRGAGHMLLLSPGRSIAGSLVILAGVAVLIVFFPVSTFWAMLFGFWLPVLVAMQIFFPVLRRLYELDVEAPETPPEPDAALTEKQKRAARRANWWHYHWGLVVAAVVLIASVVYVIHGLNTTIDPDYSVAVVTADTLPDASVQRLQAALEDYGQDRNRDGVVLVEVNVYTWSADASLTDMNSQMAGATRLNTDLANGYSGIWILADPAGFEEAYGALSEAFGDDWESCLYSWTAVPALADADLGSYDTSADGSTSQSVQELFSRYKIAVLNDADGLWAALTGQGE
;
A
#
# COMPACT_ATOMS: atom_id res chain seq x y z
N MET A 1 -24.76 29.08 26.22
CA MET A 1 -23.79 27.97 26.23
C MET A 1 -23.19 27.87 24.85
N SER A 2 -21.87 28.07 24.73
CA SER A 2 -21.17 27.96 23.46
C SER A 2 -21.22 26.51 22.97
N TRP A 3 -21.29 26.28 21.66
CA TRP A 3 -21.17 24.94 21.06
C TRP A 3 -19.90 24.20 21.55
N PHE A 4 -18.87 24.96 21.93
CA PHE A 4 -17.67 24.44 22.58
C PHE A 4 -17.93 23.81 23.96
N ASP A 5 -18.75 24.40 24.82
CA ASP A 5 -19.00 23.84 26.16
C ASP A 5 -19.82 22.54 26.10
N ALA A 6 -20.72 22.43 25.10
CA ALA A 6 -21.56 21.25 24.91
C ALA A 6 -20.78 20.02 24.42
N VAL A 7 -19.69 20.23 23.68
CA VAL A 7 -18.84 19.16 23.13
C VAL A 7 -17.62 18.87 24.01
N TYR A 8 -17.09 19.87 24.72
CA TYR A 8 -15.79 19.77 25.42
C TYR A 8 -15.85 19.87 26.95
N GLY A 9 -17.02 20.14 27.55
CA GLY A 9 -17.17 20.29 29.01
C GLY A 9 -17.38 18.99 29.80
N ARG A 10 -17.26 17.81 29.18
CA ARG A 10 -17.47 16.52 29.88
C ARG A 10 -16.15 16.05 30.51
N PRO A 11 -16.14 15.58 31.77
CA PRO A 11 -14.97 14.95 32.36
C PRO A 11 -14.51 13.80 31.45
N GLY A 12 -13.20 13.75 31.19
CA GLY A 12 -12.60 12.77 30.28
C GLY A 12 -12.91 11.33 30.69
N ARG A 13 -12.80 10.38 29.75
CA ARG A 13 -12.98 8.95 30.02
C ARG A 13 -11.94 8.47 31.06
N GLY A 14 -12.31 8.49 32.33
CA GLY A 14 -11.50 7.96 33.43
C GLY A 14 -11.42 6.43 33.41
N VAL A 15 -10.33 5.90 33.99
CA VAL A 15 -10.09 4.48 34.25
C VAL A 15 -10.79 4.07 35.56
N ASP A 16 -11.24 2.82 35.69
CA ASP A 16 -11.82 2.32 36.95
C ASP A 16 -10.78 2.42 38.10
N PRO A 17 -11.05 3.17 39.17
CA PRO A 17 -10.09 3.45 40.27
C PRO A 17 -9.63 2.22 41.05
N ASN A 18 -10.40 1.12 41.01
CA ASN A 18 -10.10 -0.08 41.78
C ASN A 18 -9.29 -1.11 40.98
N GLU A 19 -8.83 -0.78 39.77
CA GLU A 19 -8.11 -1.72 38.92
C GLU A 19 -6.58 -1.55 39.05
N PRO A 20 -5.81 -2.60 39.40
CA PRO A 20 -4.36 -2.50 39.54
C PRO A 20 -3.70 -2.09 38.21
N GLU A 21 -2.57 -1.36 38.26
CA GLU A 21 -1.81 -0.95 37.08
C GLU A 21 -1.56 -2.16 36.15
N LYS A 22 -2.30 -2.23 35.05
CA LYS A 22 -2.15 -3.28 34.05
C LYS A 22 -0.79 -3.16 33.38
N LYS A 23 -0.18 -4.31 33.05
CA LYS A 23 1.10 -4.40 32.33
C LYS A 23 0.92 -5.11 30.99
N GLY A 24 1.77 -4.78 30.03
CA GLY A 24 1.78 -5.41 28.70
C GLY A 24 0.47 -5.24 27.94
N LEU A 25 -0.03 -6.33 27.36
CA LEU A 25 -1.23 -6.35 26.51
C LEU A 25 -2.50 -5.84 27.21
N ALA A 26 -2.63 -6.11 28.51
CA ALA A 26 -3.77 -5.63 29.28
C ALA A 26 -3.79 -4.10 29.43
N ARG A 27 -2.60 -3.48 29.52
CA ARG A 27 -2.45 -2.01 29.51
C ARG A 27 -2.74 -1.45 28.12
N PHE A 28 -2.27 -2.11 27.08
CA PHE A 28 -2.53 -1.73 25.69
C PHE A 28 -4.03 -1.75 25.36
N ALA A 29 -4.74 -2.83 25.69
CA ALA A 29 -6.19 -2.93 25.48
C ALA A 29 -6.98 -1.86 26.25
N GLN A 30 -6.53 -1.50 27.46
CA GLN A 30 -7.11 -0.41 28.24
C GLN A 30 -6.91 0.96 27.57
N MET A 31 -5.69 1.25 27.09
CA MET A 31 -5.40 2.49 26.34
C MET A 31 -6.25 2.56 25.07
N LEU A 32 -6.34 1.43 24.35
CA LEU A 32 -7.20 1.32 23.17
C LEU A 32 -8.64 1.66 23.51
N GLY A 33 -9.24 1.05 24.54
CA GLY A 33 -10.62 1.37 24.91
C GLY A 33 -10.81 2.84 25.28
N ARG A 34 -9.90 3.40 26.08
CA ARG A 34 -10.02 4.77 26.59
C ARG A 34 -9.83 5.83 25.50
N ASP A 35 -8.71 5.75 24.77
CA ASP A 35 -8.18 6.84 23.93
C ASP A 35 -8.33 6.56 22.43
N PHE A 36 -9.06 5.51 22.03
CA PHE A 36 -9.20 5.10 20.61
C PHE A 36 -9.45 6.25 19.65
N GLY A 37 -10.46 7.07 19.96
CA GLY A 37 -10.88 8.17 19.10
C GLY A 37 -9.82 9.26 18.98
N GLN A 38 -9.02 9.48 20.03
CA GLN A 38 -7.94 10.47 20.02
C GLN A 38 -6.74 9.95 19.24
N LEU A 39 -6.41 8.67 19.37
CA LEU A 39 -5.36 8.00 18.59
C LEU A 39 -5.70 8.03 17.09
N ILE A 40 -6.94 7.69 16.73
CA ILE A 40 -7.40 7.78 15.33
C ILE A 40 -7.37 9.23 14.84
N ALA A 41 -7.96 10.18 15.56
CA ALA A 41 -7.99 11.57 15.12
C ALA A 41 -6.57 12.14 14.92
N THR A 42 -5.64 11.79 15.81
CA THR A 42 -4.23 12.15 15.67
C THR A 42 -3.59 11.46 14.46
N ASN A 43 -3.95 10.20 14.18
CA ASN A 43 -3.47 9.47 13.03
C ASN A 43 -3.91 10.08 11.71
N PHE A 44 -5.19 10.42 11.55
CA PHE A 44 -5.68 11.15 10.38
C PHE A 44 -4.89 12.44 10.15
N LEU A 45 -4.66 13.23 11.21
CA LEU A 45 -3.90 14.46 11.11
C LEU A 45 -2.42 14.21 10.75
N ALA A 46 -1.80 13.18 11.34
CA ALA A 46 -0.43 12.79 11.01
C ALA A 46 -0.32 12.31 9.56
N CYS A 47 -1.27 11.51 9.06
CA CYS A 47 -1.34 11.09 7.66
C CYS A 47 -1.38 12.28 6.72
N ILE A 48 -2.25 13.27 6.97
CA ILE A 48 -2.34 14.49 6.15
C ILE A 48 -1.00 15.26 6.14
N LEU A 49 -0.34 15.37 7.29
CA LEU A 49 0.92 16.11 7.41
C LEU A 49 2.11 15.37 6.79
N ILE A 50 2.09 14.04 6.77
CA ILE A 50 3.16 13.18 6.23
C ILE A 50 2.95 12.91 4.73
N LEU A 51 1.71 12.96 4.23
CA LEU A 51 1.37 12.64 2.84
C LEU A 51 2.22 13.41 1.79
N PRO A 52 2.46 14.73 1.92
CA PRO A 52 3.34 15.43 0.99
C PRO A 52 4.76 14.85 0.95
N ALA A 53 5.26 14.40 2.10
CA ALA A 53 6.59 13.79 2.20
C ALA A 53 6.64 12.41 1.58
N ALA A 54 5.61 11.60 1.83
CA ALA A 54 5.49 10.28 1.21
C ALA A 54 5.51 10.41 -0.33
N LEU A 55 4.65 11.27 -0.89
CA LEU A 55 4.55 11.48 -2.34
C LEU A 55 5.78 12.16 -2.95
N GLY A 56 6.29 13.21 -2.30
CA GLY A 56 7.43 13.97 -2.82
C GLY A 56 8.74 13.18 -2.82
N VAL A 57 9.03 12.48 -1.72
CA VAL A 57 10.21 11.62 -1.62
C VAL A 57 10.06 10.40 -2.53
N SER A 58 8.90 9.75 -2.57
CA SER A 58 8.69 8.60 -3.47
C SER A 58 8.85 8.99 -4.93
N LEU A 59 8.32 10.14 -5.35
CA LEU A 59 8.47 10.63 -6.71
C LEU A 59 9.94 10.87 -7.05
N GLY A 60 10.72 11.46 -6.13
CA GLY A 60 12.16 11.66 -6.35
C GLY A 60 12.94 10.37 -6.50
N VAL A 61 12.60 9.36 -5.70
CA VAL A 61 13.21 8.02 -5.76
C VAL A 61 12.84 7.32 -7.06
N ILE A 62 11.57 7.34 -7.47
CA ILE A 62 11.09 6.72 -8.72
C ILE A 62 11.72 7.37 -9.95
N LEU A 63 11.85 8.70 -9.95
CA LEU A 63 12.49 9.44 -11.05
C LEU A 63 14.02 9.34 -11.05
N LEU A 64 14.61 8.63 -10.08
CA LEU A 64 16.06 8.59 -9.86
C LEU A 64 16.72 9.99 -9.86
N ASN A 65 16.01 10.98 -9.31
CA ASN A 65 16.50 12.36 -9.17
C ASN A 65 16.91 12.67 -7.70
N PHE A 66 18.20 12.60 -7.41
CA PHE A 66 18.73 12.81 -6.06
C PHE A 66 18.50 14.23 -5.51
N PRO A 67 18.83 15.33 -6.23
CA PRO A 67 18.56 16.69 -5.74
C PRO A 67 17.09 16.93 -5.43
N PHE A 68 16.19 16.45 -6.30
CA PHE A 68 14.75 16.57 -6.06
C PHE A 68 14.31 15.79 -4.81
N THR A 69 14.83 14.58 -4.61
CA THR A 69 14.54 13.77 -3.41
C THR A 69 14.94 14.49 -2.12
N LEU A 70 16.12 15.12 -2.10
CA LEU A 70 16.58 15.89 -0.94
C LEU A 70 15.73 17.14 -0.72
N LEU A 71 15.42 17.90 -1.77
CA LEU A 71 14.58 19.09 -1.67
C LEU A 71 13.17 18.76 -1.20
N ALA A 72 12.58 17.68 -1.74
CA ALA A 72 11.30 17.17 -1.30
C ALA A 72 11.37 16.78 0.18
N GLY A 73 12.38 16.00 0.60
CA GLY A 73 12.58 15.61 2.00
C GLY A 73 12.70 16.79 2.97
N ILE A 74 13.40 17.86 2.58
CA ILE A 74 13.53 19.07 3.40
C ILE A 74 12.17 19.78 3.53
N LEU A 75 11.55 20.12 2.39
CA LEU A 75 10.35 20.96 2.38
C LEU A 75 9.15 20.26 3.03
N THR A 76 8.95 19.00 2.67
CA THR A 76 7.82 18.21 3.17
C THR A 76 8.08 17.63 4.55
N GLY A 77 9.36 17.37 4.88
CA GLY A 77 9.77 16.89 6.20
C GLY A 77 9.50 17.89 7.32
N LEU A 78 9.48 19.20 7.02
CA LEU A 78 9.05 20.23 7.98
C LEU A 78 7.63 19.92 8.48
N LEU A 79 6.68 19.67 7.58
CA LEU A 79 5.30 19.33 7.92
C LEU A 79 5.20 17.96 8.61
N ALA A 80 5.91 16.96 8.08
CA ALA A 80 5.96 15.62 8.66
C ALA A 80 6.45 15.63 10.11
N GLY A 81 7.39 16.53 10.46
CA GLY A 81 7.88 16.70 11.83
C GLY A 81 6.79 17.05 12.84
N LEU A 82 5.77 17.82 12.44
CA LEU A 82 4.60 18.10 13.29
C LEU A 82 3.74 16.85 13.45
N GLY A 83 3.52 16.08 12.37
CA GLY A 83 2.76 14.83 12.41
C GLY A 83 3.40 13.79 13.35
N LEU A 84 4.71 13.59 13.22
CA LEU A 84 5.49 12.69 14.08
C LEU A 84 5.45 13.11 15.55
N LEU A 85 5.59 14.42 15.83
CA LEU A 85 5.49 14.95 17.18
C LEU A 85 4.11 14.73 17.79
N LEU A 86 3.04 15.06 17.05
CA LEU A 86 1.66 14.89 17.53
C LEU A 86 1.36 13.44 17.85
N MET A 87 1.82 12.52 17.00
CA MET A 87 1.65 11.09 17.24
C MET A 87 2.37 10.62 18.50
N ALA A 88 3.64 11.01 18.66
CA ALA A 88 4.43 10.64 19.82
C ALA A 88 3.90 11.25 21.13
N ASP A 89 3.51 12.52 21.12
CA ASP A 89 2.90 13.22 22.27
C ASP A 89 1.57 12.57 22.66
N CYS A 90 0.71 12.23 21.68
CA CYS A 90 -0.55 11.54 21.93
C CYS A 90 -0.33 10.16 22.57
N CYS A 91 0.58 9.35 22.02
CA CYS A 91 0.90 8.04 22.59
C CYS A 91 1.52 8.14 24.00
N LEU A 92 2.42 9.10 24.22
CA LEU A 92 3.05 9.30 25.53
C LEU A 92 2.06 9.75 26.58
N ARG A 93 1.16 10.69 26.25
CA ARG A 93 0.13 11.17 27.18
C ARG A 93 -0.95 10.15 27.45
N SER A 94 -1.27 9.31 26.47
CA SER A 94 -2.09 8.11 26.68
C SER A 94 -1.43 7.20 27.73
N LEU A 95 -0.10 7.03 27.70
CA LEU A 95 0.61 6.26 28.72
C LEU A 95 0.60 6.91 30.11
N CYS A 96 0.58 8.24 30.17
CA CYS A 96 0.50 9.03 31.41
C CYS A 96 -0.92 9.23 31.95
N ASN A 97 -1.97 8.74 31.26
CA ASN A 97 -3.37 8.93 31.63
C ASN A 97 -3.85 10.39 31.65
N ASP A 98 -3.28 11.26 30.81
CA ASP A 98 -3.65 12.69 30.77
C ASP A 98 -5.13 12.88 30.33
N PRO A 99 -6.01 13.44 31.19
CA PRO A 99 -7.44 13.56 30.92
C PRO A 99 -7.82 14.72 29.98
N SER A 100 -6.85 15.54 29.55
CA SER A 100 -7.15 16.77 28.83
C SER A 100 -7.76 16.56 27.42
N PRO A 101 -8.52 17.53 26.88
CA PRO A 101 -9.14 17.41 25.56
C PRO A 101 -8.09 17.30 24.43
N TRP A 102 -8.32 16.39 23.48
CA TRP A 102 -7.34 16.05 22.42
C TRP A 102 -6.96 17.24 21.54
N MET A 103 -7.94 18.02 21.07
CA MET A 103 -7.69 19.13 20.12
C MET A 103 -6.91 20.27 20.79
N TYR A 104 -7.31 20.62 22.01
CA TYR A 104 -6.61 21.62 22.82
C TYR A 104 -5.14 21.22 23.03
N ARG A 105 -4.90 19.96 23.38
CA ARG A 105 -3.55 19.41 23.51
C ARG A 105 -2.75 19.50 22.23
N ALA A 106 -3.30 19.03 21.11
CA ALA A 106 -2.60 19.04 19.83
C ALA A 106 -2.11 20.45 19.47
N VAL A 107 -2.98 21.46 19.60
CA VAL A 107 -2.62 22.85 19.36
C VAL A 107 -1.55 23.35 20.33
N GLN A 108 -1.65 23.01 21.63
CA GLN A 108 -0.66 23.42 22.63
C GLN A 108 0.71 22.76 22.42
N THR A 109 0.74 21.48 22.06
CA THR A 109 1.95 20.72 21.75
C THR A 109 2.66 21.32 20.54
N ILE A 110 1.93 21.67 19.47
CA ILE A 110 2.50 22.38 18.32
C ILE A 110 3.07 23.73 18.77
N LYS A 111 2.27 24.57 19.44
CA LYS A 111 2.71 25.92 19.85
C LYS A 111 3.96 25.90 20.73
N SER A 112 4.09 24.89 21.59
CA SER A 112 5.23 24.78 22.51
C SER A 112 6.49 24.18 21.88
N ARG A 113 6.35 23.31 20.87
CA ARG A 113 7.48 22.48 20.38
C ARG A 113 7.75 22.60 18.87
N TRP A 114 6.97 23.37 18.10
CA TRP A 114 7.11 23.48 16.64
C TRP A 114 8.54 23.83 16.17
N LYS A 115 9.23 24.72 16.90
CA LYS A 115 10.59 25.16 16.55
C LYS A 115 11.62 24.03 16.52
N ALA A 116 11.42 22.98 17.31
CA ALA A 116 12.27 21.79 17.29
C ALA A 116 11.69 20.69 16.40
N ALA A 117 10.36 20.58 16.34
CA ALA A 117 9.68 19.56 15.54
C ALA A 117 9.91 19.72 14.04
N LEU A 118 9.80 20.94 13.51
CA LEU A 118 10.00 21.23 12.08
C LEU A 118 11.40 20.79 11.60
N PRO A 119 12.52 21.30 12.15
CA PRO A 119 13.84 20.92 11.66
C PRO A 119 14.18 19.46 11.96
N LEU A 120 13.63 18.87 13.04
CA LEU A 120 13.80 17.44 13.31
C LEU A 120 13.14 16.58 12.22
N GLY A 121 11.91 16.92 11.83
CA GLY A 121 11.20 16.24 10.75
C GLY A 121 11.92 16.38 9.41
N ALA A 122 12.34 17.60 9.06
CA ALA A 122 13.12 17.85 7.85
C ALA A 122 14.39 17.00 7.81
N LEU A 123 15.14 16.93 8.91
CA LEU A 123 16.33 16.10 9.01
C LEU A 123 16.02 14.61 8.82
N ILE A 124 15.05 14.06 9.57
CA ILE A 124 14.71 12.64 9.52
C ILE A 124 14.25 12.25 8.12
N LEU A 125 13.33 13.01 7.52
CA LEU A 125 12.77 12.68 6.20
C LEU A 125 13.76 12.89 5.06
N THR A 126 14.66 13.87 5.16
CA THR A 126 15.72 14.05 4.15
C THR A 126 16.72 12.90 4.18
N LEU A 127 17.14 12.48 5.39
CA LEU A 127 18.02 11.31 5.53
C LEU A 127 17.33 10.02 5.09
N LEU A 128 16.05 9.84 5.43
CA LEU A 128 15.26 8.69 4.99
C LEU A 128 15.17 8.65 3.46
N GLY A 129 14.79 9.78 2.85
CA GLY A 129 14.68 9.91 1.40
C GLY A 129 16.01 9.68 0.68
N GLY A 130 17.11 10.23 1.21
CA GLY A 130 18.46 9.99 0.68
C GLY A 130 18.87 8.52 0.77
N LEU A 131 18.61 7.84 1.89
CA LEU A 131 18.89 6.41 2.03
C LEU A 131 18.01 5.54 1.12
N CYS A 132 16.71 5.85 1.01
CA CYS A 132 15.81 5.18 0.07
C CYS A 132 16.26 5.38 -1.38
N PHE A 133 16.76 6.58 -1.72
CA PHE A 133 17.33 6.86 -3.03
C PHE A 133 18.56 6.01 -3.31
N VAL A 134 19.51 5.94 -2.38
CA VAL A 134 20.72 5.13 -2.54
C VAL A 134 20.35 3.65 -2.72
N TRP A 135 19.36 3.16 -1.97
CA TRP A 135 18.76 1.84 -2.19
C TRP A 135 18.30 1.68 -3.64
N ALA A 136 17.35 2.50 -4.09
CA ALA A 136 16.75 2.39 -5.42
C ALA A 136 17.80 2.53 -6.54
N PHE A 137 18.72 3.48 -6.40
CA PHE A 137 19.79 3.72 -7.37
C PHE A 137 20.75 2.53 -7.47
N LEU A 138 21.17 1.95 -6.34
CA LEU A 138 22.05 0.78 -6.36
C LEU A 138 21.39 -0.39 -7.06
N PHE A 139 20.13 -0.69 -6.73
CA PHE A 139 19.40 -1.76 -7.41
C PHE A 139 19.21 -1.48 -8.91
N ALA A 140 18.84 -0.25 -9.28
CA ALA A 140 18.63 0.11 -10.69
C ALA A 140 19.91 0.05 -11.54
N VAL A 141 21.04 0.55 -11.02
CA VAL A 141 22.33 0.51 -11.74
C VAL A 141 22.85 -0.91 -11.87
N LEU A 142 22.65 -1.74 -10.84
CA LEU A 142 23.17 -3.10 -10.78
C LEU A 142 22.35 -4.09 -11.60
N ASP A 143 21.05 -3.85 -11.73
CA ASP A 143 20.15 -4.61 -12.61
C ASP A 143 20.59 -4.50 -14.09
N GLN A 144 21.04 -3.32 -14.54
CA GLN A 144 21.59 -3.14 -15.88
C GLN A 144 22.88 -3.94 -16.14
N GLY A 145 23.60 -4.32 -15.08
CA GLY A 145 24.84 -5.10 -15.16
C GLY A 145 24.67 -6.60 -14.88
N GLY A 146 23.45 -7.07 -14.60
CA GLY A 146 23.17 -8.48 -14.26
C GLY A 146 23.85 -8.95 -12.97
N GLN A 147 24.29 -8.05 -12.09
CA GLN A 147 25.00 -8.38 -10.85
C GLN A 147 24.25 -7.79 -9.66
N TYR A 148 23.84 -8.59 -8.69
CA TYR A 148 23.22 -8.06 -7.47
C TYR A 148 24.25 -7.38 -6.54
N PRO A 149 23.85 -6.36 -5.76
CA PRO A 149 24.72 -5.75 -4.77
C PRO A 149 25.26 -6.81 -3.80
N GLY A 150 26.58 -6.84 -3.63
CA GLY A 150 27.22 -7.80 -2.73
C GLY A 150 26.63 -7.72 -1.32
N GLY A 151 26.48 -8.87 -0.66
CA GLY A 151 25.77 -8.96 0.64
C GLY A 151 26.29 -8.00 1.72
N ALA A 152 27.58 -7.65 1.70
CA ALA A 152 28.14 -6.64 2.60
C ALA A 152 27.50 -5.25 2.41
N VAL A 153 27.26 -4.82 1.17
CA VAL A 153 26.62 -3.53 0.86
C VAL A 153 25.20 -3.52 1.40
N LEU A 154 24.44 -4.59 1.20
CA LEU A 154 23.08 -4.73 1.72
C LEU A 154 23.04 -4.67 3.25
N VAL A 155 24.00 -5.31 3.92
CA VAL A 155 24.10 -5.26 5.39
C VAL A 155 24.39 -3.85 5.88
N PHE A 156 25.32 -3.12 5.25
CA PHE A 156 25.60 -1.73 5.62
C PHE A 156 24.40 -0.82 5.39
N LEU A 157 23.72 -0.98 4.25
CA LEU A 157 22.57 -0.17 3.88
C LEU A 157 21.36 -0.43 4.80
N GLY A 158 21.15 -1.69 5.19
CA GLY A 158 20.18 -2.07 6.21
C GLY A 158 20.55 -1.55 7.60
N PHE A 159 21.84 -1.54 7.95
CA PHE A 159 22.34 -0.96 9.19
C PHE A 159 22.12 0.56 9.24
N ASP A 160 22.36 1.29 8.15
CA ASP A 160 22.10 2.73 8.08
C ASP A 160 20.62 3.06 8.28
N MET A 161 19.72 2.26 7.69
CA MET A 161 18.27 2.37 7.95
C MET A 161 17.92 2.11 9.40
N LEU A 162 18.55 1.11 10.04
CA LEU A 162 18.36 0.84 11.46
C LEU A 162 18.85 2.02 12.33
N VAL A 163 20.02 2.59 12.03
CA VAL A 163 20.57 3.74 12.76
C VAL A 163 19.64 4.94 12.64
N LEU A 164 19.13 5.23 11.44
CA LEU A 164 18.16 6.31 11.24
C LEU A 164 16.84 6.03 11.99
N ALA A 165 16.32 4.80 11.91
CA ALA A 165 15.10 4.42 12.63
C ALA A 165 15.25 4.58 14.14
N VAL A 166 16.38 4.15 14.71
CA VAL A 166 16.69 4.29 16.14
C VAL A 166 16.86 5.76 16.52
N GLY A 167 17.73 6.49 15.82
CA GLY A 167 17.99 7.90 16.11
C GLY A 167 16.75 8.77 15.97
N GLY A 168 15.99 8.61 14.88
CA GLY A 168 14.78 9.37 14.60
C GLY A 168 13.66 9.10 15.60
N SER A 169 13.34 7.82 15.85
CA SER A 169 12.26 7.47 16.78
C SER A 169 12.55 7.89 18.22
N LEU A 170 13.79 7.71 18.70
CA LEU A 170 14.21 8.19 20.02
C LEU A 170 14.16 9.72 20.10
N ALA A 171 14.65 10.43 19.07
CA ALA A 171 14.62 11.89 19.05
C ALA A 171 13.18 12.42 19.10
N VAL A 172 12.25 11.80 18.37
CA VAL A 172 10.82 12.17 18.42
C VAL A 172 10.20 11.84 19.78
N ALA A 173 10.49 10.67 20.36
CA ALA A 173 9.99 10.29 21.69
C ALA A 173 10.50 11.21 22.80
N VAL A 174 11.79 11.56 22.74
CA VAL A 174 12.41 12.53 23.65
C VAL A 174 11.84 13.94 23.43
N LEU A 175 11.62 14.35 22.18
CA LEU A 175 10.98 15.63 21.89
C LEU A 175 9.54 15.69 22.44
N ALA A 176 8.83 14.57 22.54
CA ALA A 176 7.53 14.53 23.21
C ALA A 176 7.65 14.63 24.75
N ALA A 177 8.67 13.98 25.34
CA ALA A 177 8.83 13.89 26.80
C ALA A 177 9.51 15.11 27.45
N ILE A 178 10.46 15.77 26.78
CA ILE A 178 11.25 16.88 27.34
C ILE A 178 10.35 18.04 27.82
N PRO A 179 10.70 18.78 28.89
CA PRO A 179 9.98 19.99 29.25
C PRO A 179 9.96 21.03 28.11
N ALA A 180 8.81 21.64 27.82
CA ALA A 180 8.63 22.55 26.67
C ALA A 180 9.69 23.67 26.56
N ARG A 181 10.18 24.19 27.68
CA ARG A 181 11.24 25.22 27.72
C ARG A 181 12.58 24.75 27.13
N GLN A 182 12.82 23.45 27.13
CA GLN A 182 14.05 22.81 26.66
C GLN A 182 13.88 22.16 25.27
N ALA A 183 12.74 22.37 24.60
CA ALA A 183 12.45 21.82 23.28
C ALA A 183 13.33 22.46 22.18
N LYS A 184 14.59 22.04 22.12
CA LYS A 184 15.62 22.38 21.13
C LYS A 184 16.30 21.08 20.68
N LEU A 185 16.87 21.07 19.48
CA LEU A 185 17.51 19.87 18.91
C LEU A 185 18.66 19.33 19.77
N GLY A 186 19.50 20.20 20.33
CA GLY A 186 20.65 19.78 21.14
C GLY A 186 20.28 18.91 22.36
N PRO A 187 19.36 19.37 23.24
CA PRO A 187 18.81 18.56 24.33
C PRO A 187 18.11 17.29 23.84
N VAL A 188 17.42 17.33 22.71
CA VAL A 188 16.73 16.16 22.13
C VAL A 188 17.73 15.06 21.76
N PHE A 189 18.79 15.39 21.02
CA PHE A 189 19.81 14.41 20.64
C PHE A 189 20.60 13.89 21.86
N ARG A 190 20.88 14.74 22.85
CA ARG A 190 21.49 14.30 24.10
C ARG A 190 20.58 13.34 24.87
N GLY A 191 19.29 13.63 24.94
CA GLY A 191 18.29 12.74 25.56
C GLY A 191 18.18 11.41 24.82
N ALA A 192 18.16 11.43 23.49
CA ALA A 192 18.13 10.22 22.66
C ALA A 192 19.38 9.35 22.88
N GLY A 193 20.57 9.97 22.93
CA GLY A 193 21.82 9.30 23.27
C GLY A 193 21.80 8.71 24.69
N HIS A 194 21.29 9.46 25.67
CA HIS A 194 21.14 8.95 27.04
C HIS A 194 20.18 7.76 27.12
N MET A 195 19.05 7.78 26.39
CA MET A 195 18.14 6.64 26.32
C MET A 195 18.82 5.41 25.72
N LEU A 196 19.58 5.59 24.64
CA LEU A 196 20.31 4.50 23.99
C LEU A 196 21.37 3.90 24.93
N LEU A 197 22.09 4.73 25.68
CA LEU A 197 23.11 4.28 26.62
C LEU A 197 22.53 3.60 27.87
N LEU A 198 21.39 4.08 28.39
CA LEU A 198 20.78 3.53 29.61
C LEU A 198 20.06 2.21 29.38
N SER A 199 19.49 2.00 28.19
CA SER A 199 18.71 0.79 27.89
C SER A 199 18.74 0.50 26.39
N PRO A 200 19.90 0.10 25.82
CA PRO A 200 20.06 -0.08 24.38
C PRO A 200 19.07 -1.10 23.82
N GLY A 201 18.81 -2.20 24.55
CA GLY A 201 17.85 -3.22 24.12
C GLY A 201 16.42 -2.70 23.97
N ARG A 202 15.95 -1.82 24.87
CA ARG A 202 14.61 -1.22 24.76
C ARG A 202 14.53 -0.20 23.64
N SER A 203 15.57 0.63 23.53
CA SER A 203 15.68 1.64 22.49
C SER A 203 15.64 1.00 21.10
N ILE A 204 16.47 -0.03 20.85
CA ILE A 204 16.48 -0.74 19.57
C ILE A 204 15.16 -1.50 19.34
N ALA A 205 14.63 -2.20 20.35
CA ALA A 205 13.39 -2.95 20.21
C ALA A 205 12.18 -2.07 19.83
N GLY A 206 12.01 -0.92 20.48
CA GLY A 206 10.91 -0.01 20.14
C GLY A 206 11.05 0.58 18.74
N SER A 207 12.27 0.93 18.32
CA SER A 207 12.54 1.42 16.97
C SER A 207 12.32 0.36 15.90
N LEU A 208 12.67 -0.90 16.18
CA LEU A 208 12.39 -2.03 15.28
C LEU A 208 10.89 -2.26 15.10
N VAL A 209 10.08 -2.06 16.14
CA VAL A 209 8.61 -2.14 16.02
C VAL A 209 8.07 -1.06 15.09
N ILE A 210 8.58 0.18 15.18
CA ILE A 210 8.20 1.26 14.26
C ILE A 210 8.63 0.92 12.84
N LEU A 211 9.88 0.47 12.66
CA LEU A 211 10.42 0.10 11.35
C LEU A 211 9.62 -1.03 10.71
N ALA A 212 9.31 -2.09 11.46
CA ALA A 212 8.49 -3.20 11.00
C ALA A 212 7.07 -2.76 10.65
N GLY A 213 6.45 -1.91 11.47
CA GLY A 213 5.13 -1.36 11.19
C GLY A 213 5.09 -0.55 9.90
N VAL A 214 6.08 0.31 9.67
CA VAL A 214 6.20 1.09 8.43
C VAL A 214 6.52 0.18 7.24
N ALA A 215 7.40 -0.82 7.39
CA ALA A 215 7.74 -1.77 6.34
C ALA A 215 6.50 -2.57 5.89
N VAL A 216 5.67 -3.05 6.82
CA VAL A 216 4.39 -3.70 6.49
C VAL A 216 3.49 -2.76 5.70
N LEU A 217 3.37 -1.49 6.10
CA LEU A 217 2.58 -0.52 5.34
C LEU A 217 3.13 -0.30 3.92
N ILE A 218 4.44 -0.32 3.72
CA ILE A 218 5.05 -0.17 2.39
C ILE A 218 4.81 -1.43 1.53
N VAL A 219 5.02 -2.62 2.09
CA VAL A 219 4.88 -3.90 1.36
C VAL A 219 3.46 -4.11 0.83
N PHE A 220 2.45 -3.70 1.60
CA PHE A 220 1.04 -3.84 1.19
C PHE A 220 0.50 -2.60 0.45
N PHE A 221 1.36 -1.67 0.03
CA PHE A 221 0.94 -0.55 -0.81
C PHE A 221 0.44 -1.06 -2.18
N PRO A 222 -0.69 -0.56 -2.74
CA PRO A 222 -1.48 0.60 -2.30
C PRO A 222 -2.60 0.28 -1.30
N VAL A 223 -2.95 -1.00 -1.11
CA VAL A 223 -4.04 -1.45 -0.22
C VAL A 223 -3.86 -0.90 1.20
N SER A 224 -2.62 -0.82 1.66
CA SER A 224 -2.24 -0.26 2.96
C SER A 224 -2.62 1.21 3.14
N THR A 225 -2.91 1.99 2.09
CA THR A 225 -3.27 3.42 2.19
C THR A 225 -4.55 3.63 2.99
N PHE A 226 -5.58 2.83 2.69
CA PHE A 226 -6.83 2.84 3.44
C PHE A 226 -6.61 2.47 4.91
N TRP A 227 -5.83 1.41 5.13
CA TRP A 227 -5.49 0.91 6.47
C TRP A 227 -4.59 1.86 7.25
N ALA A 228 -3.70 2.59 6.57
CA ALA A 228 -2.79 3.55 7.17
C ALA A 228 -3.58 4.68 7.83
N MET A 229 -4.71 5.05 7.23
CA MET A 229 -5.60 6.09 7.75
C MET A 229 -6.34 5.66 9.03
N LEU A 230 -6.76 4.39 9.11
CA LEU A 230 -7.52 3.87 10.26
C LEU A 230 -6.61 3.33 11.39
N PHE A 231 -5.60 2.55 11.04
CA PHE A 231 -4.77 1.77 11.97
C PHE A 231 -3.27 2.06 11.87
N GLY A 232 -2.85 2.81 10.85
CA GLY A 232 -1.47 2.87 10.36
C GLY A 232 -0.39 3.16 11.38
N PHE A 233 -0.14 4.44 11.65
CA PHE A 233 1.09 4.85 12.34
C PHE A 233 0.96 4.80 13.86
N TRP A 234 -0.25 4.98 14.40
CA TRP A 234 -0.44 5.05 15.84
C TRP A 234 -0.23 3.70 16.54
N LEU A 235 -0.56 2.57 15.91
CA LEU A 235 -0.34 1.23 16.49
C LEU A 235 1.15 0.94 16.77
N PRO A 236 2.04 0.98 15.76
CA PRO A 236 3.47 0.71 16.00
C PRO A 236 4.10 1.78 16.90
N VAL A 237 3.69 3.05 16.80
CA VAL A 237 4.19 4.11 17.67
C VAL A 237 3.74 3.90 19.12
N LEU A 238 2.50 3.47 19.38
CA LEU A 238 2.01 3.21 20.72
C LEU A 238 2.75 2.02 21.38
N VAL A 239 2.96 0.94 20.63
CA VAL A 239 3.73 -0.22 21.10
C VAL A 239 5.18 0.17 21.37
N ALA A 240 5.82 0.93 20.47
CA ALA A 240 7.17 1.43 20.68
C ALA A 240 7.26 2.38 21.89
N MET A 241 6.28 3.26 22.06
CA MET A 241 6.24 4.17 23.19
C MET A 241 6.05 3.42 24.52
N GLN A 242 5.31 2.30 24.55
CA GLN A 242 5.25 1.42 25.72
C GLN A 242 6.62 0.82 26.08
N ILE A 243 7.43 0.48 25.08
CA ILE A 243 8.79 -0.03 25.28
C ILE A 243 9.71 1.09 25.79
N PHE A 244 9.57 2.31 25.27
CA PHE A 244 10.35 3.48 25.69
C PHE A 244 9.93 4.03 27.06
N PHE A 245 8.67 3.85 27.45
CA PHE A 245 8.05 4.49 28.60
C PHE A 245 8.81 4.36 29.92
N PRO A 246 9.33 3.17 30.32
CA PRO A 246 10.06 3.03 31.58
C PRO A 246 11.32 3.90 31.64
N VAL A 247 11.98 4.10 30.50
CA VAL A 247 13.21 4.90 30.39
C VAL A 247 12.85 6.38 30.39
N LEU A 248 11.84 6.77 29.60
CA LEU A 248 11.34 8.15 29.55
C LEU A 248 10.83 8.62 30.92
N ARG A 249 10.07 7.76 31.62
CA ARG A 249 9.56 8.03 32.96
C ARG A 249 10.68 8.30 33.95
N ARG A 250 11.76 7.52 33.90
CA ARG A 250 12.92 7.69 34.79
C ARG A 250 13.74 8.95 34.45
N LEU A 251 13.86 9.29 33.17
CA LEU A 251 14.68 10.41 32.71
C LEU A 251 14.01 11.78 32.85
N TYR A 252 12.70 11.82 32.67
CA TYR A 252 11.92 13.07 32.63
C TYR A 252 10.87 13.17 33.73
N GLU A 253 10.93 12.26 34.72
CA GLU A 253 10.03 12.24 35.89
C GLU A 253 8.55 12.33 35.47
N LEU A 254 8.17 11.54 34.46
CA LEU A 254 6.81 11.57 33.94
C LEU A 254 5.84 10.99 34.97
N ASP A 255 4.91 11.83 35.43
CA ASP A 255 3.82 11.41 36.30
C ASP A 255 2.78 10.62 35.50
N VAL A 256 2.27 9.56 36.14
CA VAL A 256 1.12 8.81 35.65
C VAL A 256 -0.04 9.25 36.52
N GLU A 257 -0.98 9.99 35.94
CA GLU A 257 -2.12 10.49 36.70
C GLU A 257 -2.91 9.28 37.24
N ALA A 258 -3.09 9.26 38.57
CA ALA A 258 -3.98 8.31 39.20
C ALA A 258 -5.41 8.65 38.78
N PRO A 259 -6.27 7.67 38.48
CA PRO A 259 -7.67 7.97 38.17
C PRO A 259 -8.29 8.72 39.35
N GLU A 260 -9.11 9.74 39.08
CA GLU A 260 -9.95 10.33 40.12
C GLU A 260 -10.77 9.20 40.75
N THR A 261 -10.57 8.95 42.05
CA THR A 261 -11.53 8.17 42.83
C THR A 261 -12.87 8.89 42.69
N PRO A 262 -13.90 8.27 42.08
CA PRO A 262 -15.23 8.82 42.13
C PRO A 262 -15.60 8.93 43.62
N PRO A 263 -16.44 9.91 44.00
CA PRO A 263 -17.13 9.80 45.28
C PRO A 263 -17.76 8.40 45.33
N GLU A 264 -17.55 7.68 46.43
CA GLU A 264 -18.10 6.33 46.65
C GLU A 264 -19.51 6.23 46.05
N PRO A 265 -19.75 5.40 45.02
CA PRO A 265 -21.12 5.13 44.62
C PRO A 265 -21.72 4.28 45.72
N ASP A 266 -22.56 4.93 46.52
CA ASP A 266 -23.49 4.45 47.52
C ASP A 266 -23.52 2.92 47.70
N ALA A 267 -23.32 2.50 48.95
CA ALA A 267 -23.46 1.14 49.45
C ALA A 267 -24.84 0.45 49.20
N ALA A 268 -25.66 0.94 48.27
CA ALA A 268 -27.06 0.56 48.05
C ALA A 268 -27.37 -0.11 46.69
N LEU A 269 -26.41 -0.30 45.77
CA LEU A 269 -26.70 -0.92 44.47
C LEU A 269 -26.58 -2.46 44.49
N THR A 270 -27.66 -3.14 44.09
CA THR A 270 -27.76 -4.61 43.99
C THR A 270 -26.77 -5.20 42.97
N GLU A 271 -26.24 -6.42 43.16
CA GLU A 271 -25.33 -7.14 42.23
C GLU A 271 -25.80 -7.09 40.76
N LYS A 272 -27.11 -7.21 40.53
CA LYS A 272 -27.73 -7.17 39.19
C LYS A 272 -27.62 -5.79 38.54
N GLN A 273 -27.80 -4.71 39.31
CA GLN A 273 -27.65 -3.33 38.86
C GLN A 273 -26.16 -2.97 38.66
N LYS A 274 -25.27 -3.48 39.52
CA LYS A 274 -23.80 -3.38 39.31
C LYS A 274 -23.37 -4.06 38.00
N ARG A 275 -23.88 -5.25 37.67
CA ARG A 275 -23.61 -5.92 36.39
C ARG A 275 -24.19 -5.18 35.18
N ALA A 276 -25.40 -4.62 35.31
CA ALA A 276 -26.01 -3.81 34.25
C ALA A 276 -25.24 -2.50 34.01
N ALA A 277 -24.86 -1.80 35.07
CA ALA A 277 -24.02 -0.60 35.02
C ALA A 277 -22.62 -0.91 34.47
N ARG A 278 -22.01 -2.04 34.85
CA ARG A 278 -20.73 -2.50 34.27
C ARG A 278 -20.82 -2.77 32.77
N ARG A 279 -21.93 -3.37 32.28
CA ARG A 279 -22.14 -3.59 30.83
C ARG A 279 -22.41 -2.29 30.08
N ALA A 280 -23.19 -1.37 30.66
CA ALA A 280 -23.47 -0.06 30.09
C ALA A 280 -22.20 0.81 30.05
N ASN A 281 -21.40 0.83 31.11
CA ASN A 281 -20.08 1.44 31.12
C ASN A 281 -19.17 0.74 30.11
N TRP A 282 -19.13 -0.59 30.06
CA TRP A 282 -18.29 -1.31 29.09
C TRP A 282 -18.59 -0.86 27.67
N TRP A 283 -19.85 -0.78 27.26
CA TRP A 283 -20.23 -0.25 25.94
C TRP A 283 -19.84 1.22 25.80
N HIS A 284 -20.09 2.05 26.82
CA HIS A 284 -19.69 3.45 26.82
C HIS A 284 -18.18 3.66 26.68
N TYR A 285 -17.32 2.73 27.15
CA TYR A 285 -15.87 2.81 27.03
C TYR A 285 -15.30 2.05 25.82
N HIS A 286 -15.85 0.89 25.45
CA HIS A 286 -15.24 -0.06 24.52
C HIS A 286 -15.94 -0.14 23.16
N TRP A 287 -17.00 0.65 22.90
CA TRP A 287 -17.68 0.63 21.59
C TRP A 287 -16.73 0.93 20.41
N GLY A 288 -15.70 1.76 20.61
CA GLY A 288 -14.70 2.06 19.59
C GLY A 288 -13.89 0.83 19.17
N LEU A 289 -13.53 -0.05 20.12
CA LEU A 289 -12.86 -1.32 19.86
C LEU A 289 -13.75 -2.28 19.06
N VAL A 290 -15.05 -2.31 19.36
CA VAL A 290 -16.01 -3.14 18.62
C VAL A 290 -16.13 -2.68 17.18
N VAL A 291 -16.26 -1.37 16.96
CA VAL A 291 -16.30 -0.79 15.60
C VAL A 291 -15.00 -1.10 14.84
N ALA A 292 -13.85 -0.93 15.49
CA ALA A 292 -12.55 -1.25 14.91
C ALA A 292 -12.43 -2.73 14.49
N ALA A 293 -12.85 -3.64 15.36
CA ALA A 293 -12.82 -5.08 15.08
C ALA A 293 -13.78 -5.46 13.93
N VAL A 294 -14.98 -4.87 13.89
CA VAL A 294 -15.94 -5.09 12.79
C VAL A 294 -15.39 -4.58 11.46
N VAL A 295 -14.77 -3.39 11.43
CA VAL A 295 -14.12 -2.87 10.22
C VAL A 295 -12.95 -3.76 9.81
N LEU A 296 -12.11 -4.20 10.75
CA LEU A 296 -11.00 -5.11 10.46
C LEU A 296 -11.49 -6.41 9.82
N ILE A 297 -12.52 -7.04 10.40
CA ILE A 297 -13.11 -8.28 9.89
C ILE A 297 -13.73 -8.05 8.51
N ALA A 298 -14.53 -7.00 8.33
CA ALA A 298 -15.16 -6.69 7.05
C ALA A 298 -14.13 -6.46 5.94
N SER A 299 -13.02 -5.80 6.26
CA SER A 299 -11.97 -5.55 5.29
C SER A 299 -11.08 -6.77 5.03
N VAL A 300 -10.86 -7.66 6.01
CA VAL A 300 -10.25 -8.98 5.76
C VAL A 300 -11.16 -9.80 4.83
N VAL A 301 -12.47 -9.79 5.06
CA VAL A 301 -13.45 -10.43 4.18
C VAL A 301 -13.41 -9.80 2.77
N TYR A 302 -13.30 -8.48 2.66
CA TYR A 302 -13.18 -7.80 1.37
C TYR A 302 -11.88 -8.16 0.64
N VAL A 303 -10.75 -8.24 1.34
CA VAL A 303 -9.46 -8.65 0.74
C VAL A 303 -9.52 -10.12 0.32
N ILE A 304 -10.09 -11.00 1.16
CA ILE A 304 -10.29 -12.41 0.79
C ILE A 304 -11.23 -12.51 -0.42
N HIS A 305 -12.29 -11.71 -0.47
CA HIS A 305 -13.18 -11.66 -1.63
C HIS A 305 -12.43 -11.18 -2.87
N GLY A 306 -11.68 -10.08 -2.79
CA GLY A 306 -10.89 -9.53 -3.91
C GLY A 306 -9.78 -10.47 -4.40
N LEU A 307 -9.14 -11.22 -3.50
CA LEU A 307 -8.15 -12.26 -3.83
C LEU A 307 -8.79 -13.54 -4.39
N ASN A 308 -10.07 -13.78 -4.09
CA ASN A 308 -10.82 -14.94 -4.57
C ASN A 308 -11.73 -14.60 -5.76
N THR A 309 -11.65 -13.36 -6.27
CA THR A 309 -12.32 -12.89 -7.50
C THR A 309 -11.31 -12.60 -8.60
N THR A 310 -10.05 -13.02 -8.49
CA THR A 310 -9.24 -13.26 -9.69
C THR A 310 -9.94 -14.37 -10.45
N ILE A 311 -10.66 -13.97 -11.49
CA ILE A 311 -11.30 -14.91 -12.40
C ILE A 311 -10.16 -15.50 -13.21
N ASP A 312 -9.83 -16.77 -12.98
CA ASP A 312 -8.82 -17.48 -13.75
C ASP A 312 -9.49 -17.87 -15.09
N PRO A 313 -9.13 -17.24 -16.22
CA PRO A 313 -9.73 -17.59 -17.51
C PRO A 313 -9.35 -19.02 -17.89
N ASP A 314 -10.27 -19.74 -18.55
CA ASP A 314 -10.02 -21.10 -19.04
C ASP A 314 -9.02 -21.09 -20.20
N TYR A 315 -9.02 -19.99 -20.96
CA TYR A 315 -8.18 -19.81 -22.15
C TYR A 315 -7.72 -18.37 -22.28
N SER A 316 -6.51 -18.17 -22.80
CA SER A 316 -5.98 -16.85 -23.14
C SER A 316 -5.53 -16.80 -24.60
N VAL A 317 -5.98 -15.77 -25.31
CA VAL A 317 -5.69 -15.54 -26.74
C VAL A 317 -5.08 -14.16 -26.91
N ALA A 318 -3.93 -14.08 -27.55
CA ALA A 318 -3.23 -12.83 -27.82
C ALA A 318 -3.62 -12.28 -29.20
N VAL A 319 -3.86 -10.97 -29.30
CA VAL A 319 -4.06 -10.24 -30.56
C VAL A 319 -3.02 -9.14 -30.65
N VAL A 320 -2.12 -9.22 -31.62
CA VAL A 320 -1.06 -8.24 -31.85
C VAL A 320 -1.41 -7.40 -33.07
N THR A 321 -1.64 -6.11 -32.86
CA THR A 321 -2.12 -5.16 -33.88
C THR A 321 -1.42 -3.81 -33.76
N ALA A 322 -1.25 -3.10 -34.87
CA ALA A 322 -0.66 -1.76 -34.88
C ALA A 322 -1.58 -0.70 -34.25
N ASP A 323 -2.90 -0.91 -34.33
CA ASP A 323 -3.92 0.00 -33.83
C ASP A 323 -4.64 -0.56 -32.60
N THR A 324 -5.16 0.32 -31.75
CA THR A 324 -5.99 -0.06 -30.60
C THR A 324 -7.34 -0.61 -31.05
N LEU A 325 -7.69 -1.83 -30.61
CA LEU A 325 -9.03 -2.40 -30.83
C LEU A 325 -10.00 -1.90 -29.75
N PRO A 326 -11.25 -1.53 -30.10
CA PRO A 326 -12.26 -1.16 -29.12
C PRO A 326 -12.71 -2.33 -28.25
N ASP A 327 -13.00 -2.06 -26.97
CA ASP A 327 -13.44 -3.07 -26.00
C ASP A 327 -14.66 -3.88 -26.46
N ALA A 328 -15.59 -3.25 -27.18
CA ALA A 328 -16.78 -3.94 -27.69
C ALA A 328 -16.44 -5.01 -28.74
N SER A 329 -15.40 -4.80 -29.54
CA SER A 329 -14.93 -5.77 -30.53
C SER A 329 -14.18 -6.91 -29.86
N VAL A 330 -13.40 -6.59 -28.81
CA VAL A 330 -12.71 -7.58 -27.98
C VAL A 330 -13.72 -8.50 -27.28
N GLN A 331 -14.77 -7.93 -26.68
CA GLN A 331 -15.84 -8.71 -26.02
C GLN A 331 -16.59 -9.62 -27.00
N ARG A 332 -16.84 -9.15 -28.23
CA ARG A 332 -17.46 -10.02 -29.25
C ARG A 332 -16.54 -11.16 -29.67
N LEU A 333 -15.23 -10.90 -29.76
CA LEU A 333 -14.25 -11.96 -30.03
C LEU A 333 -14.17 -12.97 -28.88
N GLN A 334 -14.19 -12.49 -27.63
CA GLN A 334 -14.23 -13.36 -26.44
C GLN A 334 -15.46 -14.27 -26.48
N ALA A 335 -16.66 -13.69 -26.64
CA ALA A 335 -17.89 -14.47 -26.72
C ALA A 335 -17.90 -15.49 -27.87
N ALA A 336 -17.35 -15.12 -29.04
CA ALA A 336 -17.25 -16.03 -30.17
C ALA A 336 -16.28 -17.20 -29.90
N LEU A 337 -15.24 -17.00 -29.10
CA LEU A 337 -14.31 -18.05 -28.70
C LEU A 337 -14.86 -18.92 -27.55
N GLU A 338 -15.61 -18.32 -26.62
CA GLU A 338 -16.26 -19.00 -25.49
C GLU A 338 -17.25 -20.07 -25.96
N ASP A 339 -17.95 -19.85 -27.08
CA ASP A 339 -18.87 -20.84 -27.67
C ASP A 339 -18.18 -22.16 -28.07
N TYR A 340 -16.85 -22.15 -28.27
CA TYR A 340 -16.06 -23.34 -28.61
C TYR A 340 -15.20 -23.86 -27.45
N GLY A 341 -15.10 -23.11 -26.35
CA GLY A 341 -14.31 -23.47 -25.19
C GLY A 341 -15.00 -24.50 -24.29
N GLN A 342 -14.21 -25.16 -23.44
CA GLN A 342 -14.71 -26.01 -22.37
C GLN A 342 -14.34 -25.43 -21.01
N ASP A 343 -15.20 -25.62 -20.01
CA ASP A 343 -14.95 -25.21 -18.63
C ASP A 343 -13.85 -26.12 -18.05
N ARG A 344 -12.63 -25.57 -17.94
CA ARG A 344 -11.43 -26.28 -17.46
C ARG A 344 -11.27 -26.14 -15.96
N ASN A 345 -11.62 -24.98 -15.42
CA ASN A 345 -11.47 -24.66 -14.01
C ASN A 345 -12.63 -25.23 -13.14
N ARG A 346 -13.71 -25.73 -13.77
CA ARG A 346 -14.94 -26.29 -13.20
C ARG A 346 -15.76 -25.29 -12.38
N ASP A 347 -15.72 -24.01 -12.75
CA ASP A 347 -16.47 -22.94 -12.09
C ASP A 347 -17.90 -22.78 -12.64
N GLY A 348 -18.24 -23.49 -13.72
CA GLY A 348 -19.54 -23.48 -14.38
C GLY A 348 -19.71 -22.39 -15.44
N VAL A 349 -18.65 -21.65 -15.78
CA VAL A 349 -18.59 -20.62 -16.82
C VAL A 349 -17.38 -20.89 -17.71
N VAL A 350 -17.53 -20.76 -19.02
CA VAL A 350 -16.38 -20.78 -19.94
C VAL A 350 -15.95 -19.35 -20.15
N LEU A 351 -14.72 -19.00 -19.79
CA LEU A 351 -14.18 -17.65 -20.00
C LEU A 351 -12.94 -17.68 -20.88
N VAL A 352 -12.95 -16.91 -21.97
CA VAL A 352 -11.79 -16.70 -22.83
C VAL A 352 -11.27 -15.27 -22.67
N GLU A 353 -10.06 -15.10 -22.18
CA GLU A 353 -9.40 -13.80 -22.09
C GLU A 353 -8.68 -13.47 -23.40
N VAL A 354 -9.19 -12.49 -24.14
CA VAL A 354 -8.49 -11.90 -25.29
C VAL A 354 -7.61 -10.73 -24.84
N ASN A 355 -6.29 -10.91 -24.96
CA ASN A 355 -5.27 -9.91 -24.67
C ASN A 355 -4.84 -9.17 -25.94
N VAL A 356 -5.23 -7.89 -26.06
CA VAL A 356 -4.82 -7.05 -27.20
C VAL A 356 -3.51 -6.31 -26.88
N TYR A 357 -2.49 -6.55 -27.70
CA TYR A 357 -1.20 -5.89 -27.66
C TYR A 357 -1.05 -4.93 -28.84
N THR A 358 -0.97 -3.63 -28.53
CA THR A 358 -0.73 -2.61 -29.56
C THR A 358 0.76 -2.53 -29.86
N TRP A 359 1.18 -3.13 -30.98
CA TRP A 359 2.58 -3.24 -31.38
C TRP A 359 2.72 -3.43 -32.91
N SER A 360 3.76 -2.83 -33.49
CA SER A 360 4.11 -2.93 -34.91
C SER A 360 5.63 -2.86 -35.08
N ALA A 361 6.19 -3.56 -36.07
CA ALA A 361 7.60 -3.39 -36.44
C ALA A 361 7.87 -2.03 -37.13
N ASP A 362 6.85 -1.48 -37.79
CA ASP A 362 6.90 -0.13 -38.36
C ASP A 362 6.49 0.91 -37.31
N ALA A 363 7.48 1.65 -36.82
CA ALA A 363 7.32 2.71 -35.82
C ALA A 363 6.48 3.91 -36.31
N SER A 364 6.14 3.99 -37.61
CA SER A 364 5.25 5.03 -38.13
C SER A 364 3.76 4.69 -37.99
N LEU A 365 3.42 3.42 -37.72
CA LEU A 365 2.05 2.92 -37.66
C LEU A 365 1.44 2.99 -36.25
N THR A 366 2.26 3.14 -35.20
CA THR A 366 1.79 3.08 -33.80
C THR A 366 2.34 4.23 -32.98
N ASP A 367 1.53 4.77 -32.07
CA ASP A 367 2.00 5.76 -31.09
C ASP A 367 3.07 5.16 -30.15
N MET A 368 4.17 5.90 -29.94
CA MET A 368 5.34 5.41 -29.20
C MET A 368 5.01 5.00 -27.76
N ASN A 369 4.12 5.72 -27.07
CA ASN A 369 3.74 5.37 -25.70
C ASN A 369 2.89 4.09 -25.67
N SER A 370 1.97 3.97 -26.62
CA SER A 370 1.10 2.81 -26.77
C SER A 370 1.90 1.54 -27.12
N GLN A 371 2.88 1.69 -28.02
CA GLN A 371 3.78 0.61 -28.40
C GLN A 371 4.69 0.14 -27.26
N MET A 372 5.25 1.04 -26.45
CA MET A 372 6.06 0.66 -25.29
C MET A 372 5.26 -0.12 -24.24
N ALA A 373 4.03 0.32 -23.96
CA ALA A 373 3.12 -0.38 -23.05
C ALA A 373 2.70 -1.75 -23.60
N GLY A 374 2.35 -1.80 -24.89
CA GLY A 374 2.01 -3.04 -25.61
C GLY A 374 3.16 -4.05 -25.60
N ALA A 375 4.37 -3.62 -25.97
CA ALA A 375 5.57 -4.47 -25.99
C ALA A 375 5.92 -5.05 -24.62
N THR A 376 5.79 -4.25 -23.54
CA THR A 376 6.09 -4.73 -22.18
C THR A 376 5.12 -5.84 -21.75
N ARG A 377 3.82 -5.65 -22.00
CA ARG A 377 2.82 -6.68 -21.67
C ARG A 377 2.97 -7.92 -22.55
N LEU A 378 3.23 -7.73 -23.84
CA LEU A 378 3.45 -8.80 -24.81
C LEU A 378 4.66 -9.66 -24.42
N ASN A 379 5.80 -9.05 -24.08
CA ASN A 379 6.99 -9.77 -23.61
C ASN A 379 6.73 -10.59 -22.37
N THR A 380 5.90 -10.08 -21.46
CA THR A 380 5.52 -10.80 -20.24
C THR A 380 4.67 -12.03 -20.56
N ASP A 381 3.75 -11.92 -21.51
CA ASP A 381 2.94 -13.05 -21.97
C ASP A 381 3.81 -14.11 -22.64
N LEU A 382 4.64 -13.72 -23.62
CA LEU A 382 5.58 -14.62 -24.30
C LEU A 382 6.51 -15.37 -23.34
N ALA A 383 7.11 -14.67 -22.37
CA ALA A 383 8.07 -15.28 -21.44
C ALA A 383 7.43 -16.31 -20.50
N ASN A 384 6.14 -16.13 -20.17
CA ASN A 384 5.41 -17.04 -19.27
C ASN A 384 4.53 -18.04 -20.02
N GLY A 385 4.30 -17.83 -21.32
CA GLY A 385 3.41 -18.63 -22.15
C GLY A 385 1.95 -18.57 -21.71
N TYR A 386 1.43 -17.39 -21.35
CA TYR A 386 0.04 -17.26 -20.88
C TYR A 386 -0.96 -17.49 -22.02
N SER A 387 -0.72 -16.91 -23.20
CA SER A 387 -1.56 -17.07 -24.38
C SER A 387 -1.10 -18.23 -25.27
N GLY A 388 -1.99 -19.17 -25.57
CA GLY A 388 -1.69 -20.30 -26.45
C GLY A 388 -1.91 -20.00 -27.94
N ILE A 389 -2.90 -19.17 -28.26
CA ILE A 389 -3.25 -18.76 -29.62
C ILE A 389 -2.87 -17.29 -29.81
N TRP A 390 -2.18 -16.98 -30.91
CA TRP A 390 -1.66 -15.66 -31.24
C TRP A 390 -2.19 -15.22 -32.60
N ILE A 391 -2.91 -14.10 -32.63
CA ILE A 391 -3.43 -13.47 -33.85
C ILE A 391 -2.51 -12.28 -34.17
N LEU A 392 -1.81 -12.35 -35.30
CA LEU A 392 -0.72 -11.45 -35.65
C LEU A 392 -1.07 -10.63 -36.89
N ALA A 393 -0.99 -9.30 -36.77
CA ALA A 393 -1.10 -8.37 -37.89
C ALA A 393 0.12 -8.41 -38.84
N ASP A 394 1.32 -8.51 -38.26
CA ASP A 394 2.59 -8.60 -39.00
C ASP A 394 3.47 -9.73 -38.41
N PRO A 395 3.33 -10.97 -38.90
CA PRO A 395 4.09 -12.11 -38.41
C PRO A 395 5.59 -12.01 -38.67
N ALA A 396 6.00 -11.38 -39.78
CA ALA A 396 7.41 -11.25 -40.14
C ALA A 396 8.11 -10.24 -39.22
N GLY A 397 7.48 -9.09 -38.99
CA GLY A 397 7.97 -8.11 -38.02
C GLY A 397 8.02 -8.68 -36.60
N PHE A 398 6.99 -9.44 -36.20
CA PHE A 398 6.94 -10.11 -34.90
C PHE A 398 8.09 -11.11 -34.72
N GLU A 399 8.40 -11.91 -35.75
CA GLU A 399 9.53 -12.85 -35.70
C GLU A 399 10.87 -12.12 -35.63
N GLU A 400 11.09 -11.07 -36.41
CA GLU A 400 12.33 -10.28 -36.36
C GLU A 400 12.57 -9.68 -34.96
N ALA A 401 11.49 -9.29 -34.27
CA ALA A 401 11.57 -8.65 -32.96
C ALA A 401 11.70 -9.64 -31.79
N TYR A 402 11.02 -10.79 -31.85
CA TYR A 402 10.89 -11.69 -30.69
C TYR A 402 11.42 -13.11 -30.92
N GLY A 403 11.61 -13.57 -32.16
CA GLY A 403 12.12 -14.91 -32.47
C GLY A 403 11.21 -16.07 -32.04
N ALA A 404 9.97 -15.78 -31.64
CA ALA A 404 9.10 -16.74 -30.98
C ALA A 404 8.45 -17.75 -31.94
N LEU A 405 8.27 -17.40 -33.22
CA LEU A 405 7.68 -18.29 -34.21
C LEU A 405 8.71 -19.34 -34.65
N SER A 406 9.97 -18.95 -34.86
CA SER A 406 11.04 -19.91 -35.16
C SER A 406 11.37 -20.81 -33.98
N GLU A 407 11.27 -20.32 -32.74
CA GLU A 407 11.43 -21.15 -31.55
C GLU A 407 10.34 -22.23 -31.46
N ALA A 408 9.08 -21.87 -31.75
CA ALA A 408 7.95 -22.80 -31.65
C ALA A 408 7.83 -23.77 -32.84
N PHE A 409 8.09 -23.30 -34.07
CA PHE A 409 7.81 -24.06 -35.31
C PHE A 409 9.06 -24.42 -36.12
N GLY A 410 10.25 -23.93 -35.76
CA GLY A 410 11.49 -24.09 -36.51
C GLY A 410 11.63 -23.13 -37.69
N ASP A 411 12.62 -23.39 -38.56
CA ASP A 411 12.98 -22.49 -39.67
C ASP A 411 11.87 -22.28 -40.71
N ASP A 412 10.91 -23.22 -40.81
CA ASP A 412 9.78 -23.20 -41.75
C ASP A 412 8.47 -22.68 -41.12
N TRP A 413 8.56 -21.82 -40.10
CA TRP A 413 7.43 -21.30 -39.33
C TRP A 413 6.34 -20.63 -40.18
N GLU A 414 6.70 -19.99 -41.30
CA GLU A 414 5.73 -19.33 -42.19
C GLU A 414 4.65 -20.29 -42.70
N SER A 415 5.02 -21.56 -42.91
CA SER A 415 4.10 -22.60 -43.40
C SER A 415 3.16 -23.15 -42.32
N CYS A 416 3.49 -22.93 -41.05
CA CYS A 416 2.69 -23.34 -39.89
C CYS A 416 1.64 -22.29 -39.48
N LEU A 417 1.62 -21.12 -40.14
CA LEU A 417 0.66 -20.06 -39.86
C LEU A 417 -0.66 -20.26 -40.59
N TYR A 418 -1.77 -20.11 -39.87
CA TYR A 418 -3.11 -20.20 -40.42
C TYR A 418 -3.60 -18.82 -40.87
N SER A 419 -4.33 -18.78 -41.98
CA SER A 419 -5.07 -17.56 -42.36
C SER A 419 -6.32 -17.44 -41.49
N TRP A 420 -6.63 -16.24 -41.00
CA TRP A 420 -7.88 -15.99 -40.26
C TRP A 420 -9.11 -16.53 -41.00
N THR A 421 -9.18 -16.24 -42.31
CA THR A 421 -10.26 -16.67 -43.21
C THR A 421 -10.32 -18.18 -43.46
N ALA A 422 -9.28 -18.93 -43.11
CA ALA A 422 -9.25 -20.38 -43.29
C ALA A 422 -9.89 -21.14 -42.13
N VAL A 423 -10.19 -20.47 -41.01
CA VAL A 423 -10.84 -21.06 -39.83
C VAL A 423 -12.32 -20.68 -39.86
N PRO A 424 -13.25 -21.59 -40.22
CA PRO A 424 -14.67 -21.26 -40.38
C PRO A 424 -15.30 -20.65 -39.13
N ALA A 425 -14.95 -21.17 -37.95
CA ALA A 425 -15.41 -20.68 -36.65
C ALA A 425 -15.10 -19.18 -36.41
N LEU A 426 -13.99 -18.69 -36.96
CA LEU A 426 -13.55 -17.30 -36.83
C LEU A 426 -13.95 -16.44 -38.05
N ALA A 427 -14.00 -17.05 -39.23
CA ALA A 427 -14.37 -16.38 -40.48
C ALA A 427 -15.86 -15.99 -40.53
N ASP A 428 -16.73 -16.75 -39.87
CA ASP A 428 -18.18 -16.50 -39.82
C ASP A 428 -18.62 -15.72 -38.57
N ALA A 429 -17.70 -15.36 -37.67
CA ALA A 429 -18.00 -14.64 -36.44
C ALA A 429 -18.42 -13.17 -36.71
N ASP A 430 -19.49 -12.72 -36.04
CA ASP A 430 -19.89 -11.30 -36.09
C ASP A 430 -19.11 -10.47 -35.06
N LEU A 431 -17.94 -9.98 -35.48
CA LEU A 431 -17.08 -9.14 -34.65
C LEU A 431 -17.47 -7.65 -34.68
N GLY A 432 -18.45 -7.27 -35.50
CA GLY A 432 -18.91 -5.90 -35.68
C GLY A 432 -17.91 -4.96 -36.40
N SER A 433 -18.23 -3.67 -36.38
CA SER A 433 -17.42 -2.59 -36.93
C SER A 433 -17.22 -1.48 -35.90
N TYR A 434 -16.18 -0.67 -36.08
CA TYR A 434 -15.91 0.49 -35.25
C TYR A 434 -15.50 1.70 -36.07
N ASP A 435 -15.81 2.88 -35.55
CA ASP A 435 -15.51 4.13 -36.23
C ASP A 435 -14.04 4.51 -36.04
N THR A 436 -13.34 4.71 -37.17
CA THR A 436 -11.93 5.11 -37.20
C THR A 436 -11.75 6.62 -37.22
N SER A 437 -12.82 7.37 -37.45
CA SER A 437 -12.84 8.83 -37.37
C SER A 437 -13.72 9.31 -36.22
N ALA A 438 -13.28 10.38 -35.55
CA ALA A 438 -13.98 10.98 -34.41
C ALA A 438 -15.37 11.55 -34.75
N ASP A 439 -15.67 11.74 -36.03
CA ASP A 439 -16.98 12.20 -36.54
C ASP A 439 -17.90 11.07 -37.01
N GLY A 440 -17.47 9.80 -36.89
CA GLY A 440 -18.23 8.62 -37.31
C GLY A 440 -18.37 8.45 -38.83
N SER A 441 -17.62 9.22 -39.62
CA SER A 441 -17.73 9.20 -41.09
C SER A 441 -17.01 8.01 -41.74
N THR A 442 -16.02 7.45 -41.07
CA THR A 442 -15.30 6.25 -41.51
C THR A 442 -15.42 5.16 -40.45
N SER A 443 -15.89 3.99 -40.88
CA SER A 443 -16.04 2.79 -40.04
C SER A 443 -15.23 1.66 -40.65
N GLN A 444 -14.56 0.88 -39.80
CA GLN A 444 -13.76 -0.27 -40.19
C GLN A 444 -14.40 -1.53 -39.62
N SER A 445 -14.61 -2.52 -40.48
CA SER A 445 -15.05 -3.85 -40.04
C SER A 445 -13.87 -4.58 -39.38
N VAL A 446 -14.10 -5.10 -38.18
CA VAL A 446 -13.10 -5.91 -37.46
C VAL A 446 -12.82 -7.19 -38.25
N GLN A 447 -13.84 -7.75 -38.89
CA GLN A 447 -13.71 -8.94 -39.72
C GLN A 447 -12.85 -8.69 -40.97
N GLU A 448 -12.98 -7.51 -41.58
CA GLU A 448 -12.13 -7.13 -42.71
C GLU A 448 -10.68 -6.88 -42.27
N LEU A 449 -10.48 -6.30 -41.09
CA LEU A 449 -9.15 -6.12 -40.50
C LEU A 449 -8.48 -7.47 -40.25
N PHE A 450 -9.16 -8.37 -39.53
CA PHE A 450 -8.61 -9.69 -39.18
C PHE A 450 -8.45 -10.62 -40.36
N SER A 451 -9.18 -10.42 -41.47
CA SER A 451 -8.97 -11.18 -42.71
C SER A 451 -7.53 -11.11 -43.24
N ARG A 452 -6.79 -10.06 -42.88
CA ARG A 452 -5.39 -9.84 -43.24
C ARG A 452 -4.40 -10.46 -42.24
N TYR A 453 -4.89 -10.87 -41.07
CA TYR A 453 -4.06 -11.37 -39.98
C TYR A 453 -3.79 -12.87 -40.12
N LYS A 454 -2.74 -13.32 -39.45
CA LYS A 454 -2.36 -14.73 -39.36
C LYS A 454 -2.50 -15.24 -37.93
N ILE A 455 -2.80 -16.52 -37.79
CA ILE A 455 -2.93 -17.18 -36.50
C ILE A 455 -1.75 -18.13 -36.32
N ALA A 456 -1.04 -17.96 -35.21
CA ALA A 456 0.01 -18.85 -34.73
C ALA A 456 -0.48 -19.55 -33.45
N VAL A 457 -0.29 -20.87 -33.38
CA VAL A 457 -0.68 -21.68 -32.20
C VAL A 457 0.60 -22.12 -31.51
N LEU A 458 1.07 -21.30 -30.56
CA LEU A 458 2.34 -21.56 -29.87
C LEU A 458 2.18 -22.64 -28.79
N ASN A 459 0.97 -22.77 -28.23
CA ASN A 459 0.64 -23.82 -27.28
C ASN A 459 -0.79 -24.33 -27.52
N ASP A 460 -0.91 -25.63 -27.86
CA ASP A 460 -2.18 -26.32 -28.09
C ASP A 460 -2.55 -27.26 -26.93
N ALA A 461 -1.89 -27.15 -25.78
CA ALA A 461 -2.19 -27.99 -24.61
C ALA A 461 -3.63 -27.81 -24.10
N ASP A 462 -4.28 -26.70 -24.46
CA ASP A 462 -5.57 -26.33 -23.90
C ASP A 462 -6.78 -26.85 -24.70
N GLY A 463 -6.57 -27.29 -25.95
CA GLY A 463 -7.59 -27.92 -26.79
C GLY A 463 -8.59 -26.95 -27.45
N LEU A 464 -8.48 -25.63 -27.19
CA LEU A 464 -9.32 -24.61 -27.81
C LEU A 464 -9.11 -24.57 -29.34
N TRP A 465 -7.87 -24.71 -29.81
CA TRP A 465 -7.58 -24.70 -31.24
C TRP A 465 -8.17 -25.91 -31.97
N ALA A 466 -8.09 -27.09 -31.35
CA ALA A 466 -8.72 -28.30 -31.86
C ALA A 466 -10.25 -28.16 -31.98
N ALA A 467 -10.90 -27.48 -31.02
CA ALA A 467 -12.33 -27.19 -31.07
C ALA A 467 -12.69 -26.20 -32.19
N LEU A 468 -11.89 -25.14 -32.38
CA LEU A 468 -12.10 -24.13 -33.43
C LEU A 468 -11.92 -24.69 -34.85
N THR A 469 -11.03 -25.67 -35.02
CA THR A 469 -10.71 -26.26 -36.33
C THR A 469 -11.49 -27.53 -36.63
N GLY A 470 -12.29 -28.04 -35.68
CA GLY A 470 -13.05 -29.28 -35.82
C GLY A 470 -12.16 -30.53 -35.89
N GLN A 471 -10.92 -30.47 -35.37
CA GLN A 471 -9.99 -31.60 -35.34
C GLN A 471 -10.20 -32.56 -34.17
N GLY A 472 -11.24 -32.33 -33.35
CA GLY A 472 -11.58 -33.12 -32.16
C GLY A 472 -12.95 -33.81 -32.22
N GLU A 473 -13.18 -34.67 -33.21
CA GLU A 473 -14.16 -35.77 -33.12
C GLU A 473 -13.47 -37.13 -33.00
#